data_AF-A0A060CFT2-F1
#
_entry.id   AF-A0A060CFT2-F1
#
_cell.length_a   1.000
_cell.length_b   1.000
_cell.length_c   1.000
_cell.angle_alpha   90.00
_cell.angle_beta   90.00
_cell.angle_gamma   90.00
#
_symmetry.space_group_name_H-M   'P 1'
#
loop_
_entity.id
_entity.type
_entity.pdbx_description
1 polymer ?
#
loop_
_entity_poly.entity_id
_entity_poly.type
_entity_poly.pdbx_seq_one_letter_code
_entity_poly.pdbx_strand_id
1 'polypeptide(L)'
;MLRQLEIDPVYWHANEGHAALHMVERVREYVLAGNSFEEAQELVRKATVFTTHTPVPAGHDIYPDAMIDRYFGSYWPEMGIDRDAFLALGRHGEEPGFNFTALSLRLAAHVNGVSDKHGEVSREMWNDLWPDKTIENTPIGHVTNGVHLRTWISPEMRMV
;
A
#
# COMPACT_ATOMS: atom_id res chain seq x y z
N MET A 1 -15.06 11.33 -3.29
CA MET A 1 -16.12 11.02 -2.31
C MET A 1 -15.83 11.63 -0.93
N LEU A 2 -14.71 11.34 -0.26
CA LEU A 2 -14.45 11.87 1.09
C LEU A 2 -14.41 13.41 1.16
N ARG A 3 -13.86 14.07 0.14
CA ARG A 3 -13.88 15.54 0.02
C ARG A 3 -15.29 16.11 -0.04
N GLN A 4 -16.23 15.42 -0.70
CA GLN A 4 -17.64 15.83 -0.76
C GLN A 4 -18.37 15.63 0.57
N LEU A 5 -17.83 14.78 1.45
CA LEU A 5 -18.34 14.56 2.80
C LEU A 5 -17.62 15.42 3.85
N GLU A 6 -16.72 16.32 3.41
CA GLU A 6 -15.92 17.17 4.29
C GLU A 6 -15.07 16.37 5.31
N ILE A 7 -14.69 15.14 4.92
CA ILE A 7 -13.83 14.27 5.73
C ILE A 7 -12.37 14.45 5.28
N ASP A 8 -11.52 14.82 6.23
CA ASP A 8 -10.08 14.95 6.04
C ASP A 8 -9.29 14.07 7.04
N PRO A 9 -9.03 12.79 6.68
CA PRO A 9 -8.29 11.87 7.54
C PRO A 9 -6.82 12.26 7.61
N VAL A 10 -6.28 12.29 8.83
CA VAL A 10 -4.83 12.45 9.09
C VAL A 10 -4.06 11.21 8.65
N TYR A 11 -4.64 10.03 8.85
CA TYR A 11 -4.07 8.75 8.46
C TYR A 11 -5.03 7.94 7.59
N TRP A 12 -4.45 7.20 6.65
CA TRP A 12 -5.15 6.37 5.69
C TRP A 12 -4.62 4.95 5.80
N HIS A 13 -5.51 3.97 5.92
CA HIS A 13 -5.13 2.56 6.03
C HIS A 13 -5.50 1.82 4.74
N ALA A 14 -4.48 1.25 4.10
CA ALA A 14 -4.61 0.34 2.98
C ALA A 14 -4.55 -1.10 3.52
N ASN A 15 -5.68 -1.79 3.44
CA ASN A 15 -5.79 -3.19 3.83
C ASN A 15 -5.58 -4.07 2.58
N GLU A 16 -4.32 -4.48 2.34
CA GLU A 16 -3.84 -5.18 1.14
C GLU A 16 -3.75 -4.31 -0.14
N GLY A 17 -2.98 -4.79 -1.13
CA GLY A 17 -2.59 -4.06 -2.32
C GLY A 17 -3.76 -3.52 -3.15
N HIS A 18 -4.93 -4.17 -3.16
CA HIS A 18 -6.11 -3.68 -3.87
C HIS A 18 -6.56 -2.27 -3.41
N ALA A 19 -6.22 -1.86 -2.18
CA ALA A 19 -6.53 -0.52 -1.67
C ALA A 19 -5.58 0.58 -2.23
N ALA A 20 -4.49 0.23 -2.91
CA ALA A 20 -3.45 1.18 -3.36
C ALA A 20 -3.98 2.33 -4.23
N LEU A 21 -5.13 2.16 -4.87
CA LEU A 21 -5.75 3.20 -5.71
C LEU A 21 -6.03 4.50 -4.95
N HIS A 22 -6.39 4.42 -3.66
CA HIS A 22 -6.59 5.65 -2.88
C HIS A 22 -5.28 6.39 -2.65
N MET A 23 -4.13 5.70 -2.65
CA MET A 23 -2.82 6.33 -2.53
C MET A 23 -2.49 7.10 -3.80
N VAL A 24 -2.72 6.50 -4.97
CA VAL A 24 -2.50 7.14 -6.28
C VAL A 24 -3.35 8.40 -6.42
N GLU A 25 -4.65 8.32 -6.10
CA GLU A 25 -5.53 9.49 -6.16
C GLU A 25 -5.07 10.59 -5.20
N ARG A 26 -4.61 10.25 -3.99
CA ARG A 26 -4.08 11.25 -3.06
C ARG A 26 -2.81 11.92 -3.58
N VAL A 27 -1.90 11.18 -4.23
CA VAL A 27 -0.71 11.79 -4.84
C VAL A 27 -1.15 12.79 -5.92
N ARG A 28 -2.09 12.38 -6.78
CA ARG A 28 -2.69 13.24 -7.80
C ARG A 28 -3.37 14.48 -7.20
N GLU A 29 -4.16 14.36 -6.12
CA GLU A 29 -4.78 15.50 -5.42
C GLU A 29 -3.73 16.51 -4.94
N TYR A 30 -2.61 16.05 -4.34
CA TYR A 30 -1.54 16.94 -3.90
C TYR A 30 -0.80 17.63 -5.06
N VAL A 31 -0.56 16.92 -6.17
CA VAL A 31 0.03 17.52 -7.37
C VAL A 31 -0.88 18.60 -7.96
N LEU A 32 -2.18 18.31 -8.09
CA LEU A 32 -3.16 19.29 -8.56
C LEU A 32 -3.31 20.50 -7.62
N ALA A 33 -2.99 20.32 -6.34
CA ALA A 33 -2.91 21.41 -5.36
C ALA A 33 -1.58 22.21 -5.42
N GLY A 34 -0.66 21.85 -6.32
CA GLY A 34 0.56 22.59 -6.61
C GLY A 34 1.85 22.03 -6.00
N ASN A 35 1.83 20.84 -5.39
CA ASN A 35 3.04 20.17 -4.90
C ASN A 35 3.80 19.51 -6.07
N SER A 36 5.11 19.34 -5.93
CA SER A 36 5.84 18.45 -6.85
C SER A 36 5.35 17.00 -6.69
N PHE A 37 5.62 16.15 -7.69
CA PHE A 37 5.28 14.74 -7.61
C PHE A 37 5.96 14.06 -6.41
N GLU A 38 7.23 14.36 -6.18
CA GLU A 38 8.03 13.81 -5.07
C GLU A 38 7.50 14.30 -3.70
N GLU A 39 7.14 15.57 -3.59
CA GLU A 39 6.52 16.14 -2.39
C GLU A 39 5.17 15.47 -2.11
N ALA A 40 4.34 15.31 -3.14
CA ALA A 40 3.05 14.63 -3.05
C ALA A 40 3.19 13.17 -2.61
N GLN A 41 4.16 12.43 -3.18
CA GLN A 41 4.47 11.07 -2.74
C GLN A 41 4.87 11.02 -1.27
N GLU A 42 5.73 11.93 -0.82
CA GLU A 42 6.20 11.95 0.56
C GLU A 42 5.08 12.30 1.55
N LEU A 43 4.19 13.23 1.18
CA LEU A 43 2.99 13.57 1.96
C LEU A 43 2.06 12.37 2.10
N VAL A 44 1.78 11.66 0.99
CA VAL A 44 0.97 10.44 1.02
C VAL A 44 1.65 9.35 1.85
N ARG A 45 2.95 9.13 1.66
CA ARG A 45 3.72 8.10 2.36
C ARG A 45 3.64 8.27 3.87
N LYS A 46 3.94 9.47 4.39
CA LYS A 46 3.89 9.79 5.83
C LYS A 46 2.53 9.55 6.46
N ALA A 47 1.46 9.77 5.71
CA ALA A 47 0.08 9.66 6.17
C ALA A 47 -0.55 8.29 5.92
N THR A 48 0.22 7.29 5.44
CA THR A 48 -0.35 6.01 5.04
C THR A 48 0.22 4.83 5.82
N VAL A 49 -0.72 3.99 6.27
CA VAL A 49 -0.49 2.69 6.90
C VAL A 49 -0.89 1.61 5.90
N PHE A 50 -0.04 0.62 5.69
CA PHE A 50 -0.29 -0.52 4.81
C PHE A 50 -0.19 -1.83 5.58
N THR A 51 -1.22 -2.67 5.49
CA THR A 51 -1.17 -4.03 6.03
C THR A 51 -1.24 -5.04 4.90
N THR A 52 -0.27 -5.94 4.84
CA THR A 52 -0.27 -7.10 3.92
C THR A 52 -0.76 -8.35 4.65
N HIS A 53 -1.61 -9.13 3.98
CA HIS A 53 -2.16 -10.40 4.46
C HIS A 53 -1.65 -11.59 3.66
N THR A 54 -1.08 -11.33 2.48
CA THR A 54 -0.62 -12.36 1.55
C THR A 54 0.80 -12.83 1.91
N PRO A 55 0.98 -14.14 2.24
CA PRO A 55 2.27 -14.67 2.65
C PRO A 55 3.11 -15.24 1.49
N VAL A 56 2.64 -15.13 0.24
CA VAL A 56 3.31 -15.70 -0.93
C VAL A 56 3.25 -14.76 -2.16
N PRO A 57 4.31 -14.66 -2.96
CA PRO A 57 4.37 -13.77 -4.13
C PRO A 57 3.17 -13.92 -5.08
N ALA A 58 2.75 -15.17 -5.36
CA ALA A 58 1.67 -15.48 -6.29
C ALA A 58 0.28 -14.97 -5.87
N GLY A 59 0.11 -14.50 -4.63
CA GLY A 59 -1.16 -13.96 -4.13
C GLY A 59 -1.30 -12.44 -4.28
N HIS A 60 -0.28 -11.74 -4.81
CA HIS A 60 -0.33 -10.28 -4.95
C HIS A 60 -0.95 -9.86 -6.27
N ASP A 61 -1.67 -8.74 -6.24
CA ASP A 61 -2.33 -8.17 -7.41
C ASP A 61 -1.31 -7.58 -8.38
N ILE A 62 -1.09 -8.28 -9.49
CA ILE A 62 -0.21 -7.87 -10.58
C ILE A 62 -1.02 -7.78 -11.86
N TYR A 63 -1.01 -6.60 -12.47
CA TYR A 63 -1.74 -6.35 -13.70
C TYR A 63 -0.79 -6.06 -14.86
N PRO A 64 -1.11 -6.52 -16.08
CA PRO A 64 -0.32 -6.18 -17.26
C PRO A 64 -0.27 -4.66 -17.49
N ASP A 65 0.87 -4.14 -17.95
CA ASP A 65 1.04 -2.71 -18.24
C ASP A 65 -0.06 -2.15 -19.16
N ALA A 66 -0.48 -2.91 -20.17
CA ALA A 66 -1.56 -2.50 -21.07
C ALA A 66 -2.90 -2.25 -20.36
N MET A 67 -3.15 -2.95 -19.24
CA MET A 67 -4.32 -2.70 -18.39
C MET A 67 -4.14 -1.39 -17.61
N ILE A 68 -2.95 -1.15 -17.08
CA ILE A 68 -2.63 0.12 -16.41
C ILE A 68 -2.75 1.28 -17.38
N ASP A 69 -2.28 1.11 -18.61
CA ASP A 69 -2.38 2.13 -19.66
C ASP A 69 -3.82 2.52 -19.96
N ARG A 70 -4.68 1.50 -20.06
CA ARG A 70 -6.09 1.69 -20.36
C ARG A 70 -6.82 2.48 -19.26
N TYR A 71 -6.48 2.27 -17.99
CA TYR A 71 -7.22 2.84 -16.86
C TYR A 71 -6.56 4.09 -16.24
N PHE A 72 -5.24 4.22 -16.34
CA PHE A 72 -4.46 5.30 -15.74
C PHE A 72 -3.83 6.25 -16.78
N GLY A 73 -4.15 6.09 -18.06
CA GLY A 73 -3.62 6.92 -19.15
C GLY A 73 -3.75 8.44 -18.94
N SER A 74 -4.77 8.88 -18.21
CA SER A 74 -4.99 10.28 -17.86
C SER A 74 -4.36 10.71 -16.52
N TYR A 75 -3.92 9.77 -15.68
CA TYR A 75 -3.43 10.08 -14.33
C TYR A 75 -2.00 10.63 -14.37
N TRP A 76 -1.08 9.95 -15.05
CA TRP A 76 0.33 10.38 -15.04
C TRP A 76 0.55 11.80 -15.61
N PRO A 77 -0.15 12.27 -16.66
CA PRO A 77 0.01 13.66 -17.11
C PRO A 77 -0.52 14.65 -16.06
N GLU A 78 -1.61 14.33 -15.37
CA GLU A 78 -2.15 15.15 -14.27
C GLU A 78 -1.25 15.15 -13.04
N MET A 79 -0.44 14.11 -12.88
CA MET A 79 0.60 13.98 -11.85
C MET A 79 1.94 14.59 -12.28
N GLY A 80 2.03 15.20 -13.47
CA GLY A 80 3.23 15.87 -13.97
C GLY A 80 4.38 14.94 -14.33
N ILE A 81 4.09 13.65 -14.53
CA ILE A 81 5.08 12.61 -14.83
C ILE A 81 4.76 11.89 -16.14
N ASP A 82 5.74 11.17 -16.68
CA ASP A 82 5.50 10.30 -17.82
C ASP A 82 4.97 8.91 -17.40
N ARG A 83 4.61 8.13 -18.41
CA ARG A 83 4.10 6.77 -18.24
C ARG A 83 5.09 5.86 -17.52
N ASP A 84 6.37 5.97 -17.82
CA ASP A 84 7.38 5.04 -17.31
C ASP A 84 7.66 5.33 -15.83
N ALA A 85 7.68 6.60 -15.44
CA ALA A 85 7.72 7.03 -14.04
C ALA A 85 6.49 6.54 -13.26
N PHE A 86 5.30 6.56 -13.87
CA PHE A 86 4.10 6.00 -13.23
C PHE A 86 4.22 4.49 -13.05
N LEU A 87 4.62 3.75 -14.09
CA LEU A 87 4.79 2.30 -14.01
C LEU A 87 5.87 1.90 -13.00
N ALA A 88 6.94 2.70 -12.88
CA ALA A 88 8.00 2.49 -11.89
C ALA A 88 7.48 2.40 -10.44
N LEU A 89 6.34 3.04 -10.13
CA LEU A 89 5.71 2.92 -8.82
C LEU A 89 5.29 1.49 -8.50
N GLY A 90 4.84 0.73 -9.49
CA GLY A 90 4.38 -0.66 -9.34
C GLY A 90 5.40 -1.70 -9.79
N ARG A 91 6.58 -1.33 -10.28
CA ARG A 91 7.60 -2.32 -10.69
C ARG A 91 8.16 -3.08 -9.50
N HIS A 92 8.45 -4.37 -9.67
CA HIS A 92 9.12 -5.19 -8.66
C HIS A 92 10.10 -6.15 -9.35
N GLY A 93 11.40 -5.95 -9.16
CA GLY A 93 12.44 -6.68 -9.88
C GLY A 93 12.21 -6.73 -11.39
N GLU A 94 12.39 -7.91 -11.96
CA GLU A 94 12.14 -8.23 -13.37
C GLU A 94 10.73 -8.81 -13.60
N GLU A 95 9.85 -8.75 -12.59
CA GLU A 95 8.50 -9.32 -12.69
C GLU A 95 7.66 -8.50 -13.68
N PRO A 96 7.05 -9.14 -14.70
CA PRO A 96 6.26 -8.43 -15.68
C PRO A 96 4.95 -7.91 -15.06
N GLY A 97 4.63 -6.66 -15.36
CA GLY A 97 3.40 -6.01 -14.93
C GLY A 97 3.59 -4.99 -13.83
N PHE A 98 2.46 -4.56 -13.27
CA PHE A 98 2.35 -3.54 -12.24
C PHE A 98 1.81 -4.17 -10.97
N ASN A 99 2.67 -4.25 -9.96
CA ASN A 99 2.41 -4.87 -8.68
C ASN A 99 1.87 -3.84 -7.68
N PHE A 100 0.61 -4.02 -7.29
CA PHE A 100 -0.09 -3.11 -6.38
C PHE A 100 0.45 -3.16 -4.95
N THR A 101 1.08 -4.27 -4.57
CA THR A 101 1.76 -4.37 -3.27
C THR A 101 3.06 -3.58 -3.28
N ALA A 102 3.85 -3.68 -4.35
CA ALA A 102 5.05 -2.86 -4.50
C ALA A 102 4.72 -1.35 -4.52
N LEU A 103 3.64 -0.96 -5.20
CA LEU A 103 3.09 0.41 -5.14
C LEU A 103 2.74 0.80 -3.70
N SER A 104 2.02 -0.04 -2.98
CA SER A 104 1.60 0.23 -1.60
C SER A 104 2.77 0.39 -0.65
N LEU A 105 3.79 -0.46 -0.79
CA LEU A 105 5.01 -0.42 0.03
C LEU A 105 5.82 0.86 -0.21
N ARG A 106 5.85 1.37 -1.44
CA ARG A 106 6.51 2.65 -1.76
C ARG A 106 5.73 3.87 -1.24
N LEU A 107 4.40 3.79 -1.21
CA LEU A 107 3.51 4.88 -0.81
C LEU A 107 3.02 4.78 0.65
N ALA A 108 3.63 3.95 1.49
CA ALA A 108 3.33 3.85 2.91
C ALA A 108 4.59 4.01 3.78
N ALA A 109 4.47 4.77 4.88
CA ALA A 109 5.53 4.90 5.89
C ALA A 109 5.42 3.86 7.00
N HIS A 110 4.22 3.31 7.21
CA HIS A 110 3.96 2.29 8.22
C HIS A 110 3.49 1.02 7.54
N VAL A 111 4.24 -0.06 7.67
CA VAL A 111 3.92 -1.34 7.04
C VAL A 111 3.91 -2.45 8.08
N ASN A 112 2.89 -3.31 8.05
CA ASN A 112 2.82 -4.46 8.94
C ASN A 112 2.26 -5.71 8.27
N GLY A 113 2.75 -6.87 8.72
CA GLY A 113 2.07 -8.14 8.58
C GLY A 113 1.01 -8.36 9.67
N VAL A 114 0.33 -9.50 9.61
CA VAL A 114 -0.84 -9.83 10.46
C VAL A 114 -0.56 -10.82 11.58
N SER A 115 0.69 -11.20 11.75
CA SER A 115 1.25 -11.98 12.86
C SER A 115 2.75 -11.78 12.89
N ASP A 116 3.39 -12.13 14.01
CA ASP A 116 4.86 -12.03 14.15
C ASP A 116 5.58 -12.78 13.01
N LYS A 117 5.19 -14.03 12.77
CA LYS A 117 5.76 -14.83 11.67
C LYS A 117 5.47 -14.24 10.30
N HIS A 118 4.30 -13.63 10.10
CA HIS A 118 3.98 -12.96 8.84
C HIS A 118 4.87 -11.74 8.61
N GLY A 119 5.22 -10.99 9.66
CA GLY A 119 6.17 -9.88 9.57
C GLY A 119 7.56 -10.34 9.12
N GLU A 120 8.05 -11.48 9.61
CA GLU A 120 9.30 -12.10 9.14
C GLU A 120 9.23 -12.45 7.64
N VAL A 121 8.22 -13.23 7.24
CA VAL A 121 8.05 -13.66 5.84
C VAL A 121 7.90 -12.46 4.89
N SER A 122 7.18 -11.42 5.33
CA SER A 122 7.01 -10.19 4.55
C SER A 122 8.34 -9.45 4.36
N ARG A 123 9.19 -9.39 5.41
CA ARG A 123 10.52 -8.78 5.28
C ARG A 123 11.41 -9.55 4.31
N GLU A 124 11.39 -10.88 4.36
CA GLU A 124 12.15 -11.73 3.44
C GLU A 124 11.71 -11.52 1.98
N MET A 125 10.40 -11.40 1.75
CA MET A 125 9.83 -11.26 0.41
C MET A 125 10.09 -9.90 -0.24
N TRP A 126 10.07 -8.82 0.55
CA TRP A 126 10.04 -7.45 0.04
C TRP A 126 11.31 -6.63 0.35
N ASN A 127 12.35 -7.26 0.91
CA ASN A 127 13.59 -6.56 1.28
C ASN A 127 14.27 -5.86 0.10
N ASP A 128 14.09 -6.35 -1.12
CA ASP A 128 14.67 -5.79 -2.33
C ASP A 128 14.19 -4.36 -2.64
N LEU A 129 13.04 -3.94 -2.09
CA LEU A 129 12.57 -2.55 -2.13
C LEU A 129 13.39 -1.60 -1.22
N TRP A 130 14.19 -2.16 -0.31
CA TRP A 130 15.10 -1.44 0.58
C TRP A 130 16.52 -2.04 0.52
N PRO A 131 17.23 -1.90 -0.62
CA PRO A 131 18.50 -2.58 -0.86
C PRO A 131 19.60 -2.23 0.17
N ASP A 132 19.50 -1.06 0.81
CA ASP A 132 20.44 -0.60 1.83
C ASP A 132 20.15 -1.16 3.24
N LYS A 133 19.14 -2.04 3.39
CA LYS A 133 18.72 -2.60 4.68
C LYS A 133 18.90 -4.12 4.68
N THR A 134 19.35 -4.65 5.82
CA THR A 134 19.26 -6.10 6.06
C THR A 134 17.80 -6.52 6.19
N ILE A 135 17.50 -7.80 5.97
CA ILE A 135 16.14 -8.35 6.09
C ILE A 135 15.53 -7.97 7.46
N GLU A 136 16.31 -8.06 8.54
CA GLU A 136 15.87 -7.74 9.89
C GLU A 136 15.51 -6.25 10.07
N ASN A 137 16.17 -5.37 9.32
CA ASN A 137 15.97 -3.92 9.39
C ASN A 137 15.00 -3.39 8.34
N THR A 138 14.47 -4.23 7.45
CA THR A 138 13.38 -3.89 6.54
C THR A 138 12.20 -3.34 7.35
N PRO A 139 11.63 -2.17 7.01
CA PRO A 139 10.65 -1.46 7.84
C PRO A 139 9.23 -2.05 7.74
N ILE A 140 9.12 -3.37 7.91
CA ILE A 140 7.86 -4.12 7.95
C ILE A 140 7.74 -4.76 9.33
N GLY A 141 6.80 -4.27 10.13
CA GLY A 141 6.49 -4.81 11.45
C GLY A 141 5.37 -5.87 11.39
N HIS A 142 4.70 -6.07 12.52
CA HIS A 142 3.48 -6.87 12.58
C HIS A 142 2.47 -6.29 13.57
N VAL A 143 1.19 -6.54 13.30
CA VAL A 143 0.08 -6.37 14.24
C VAL A 143 -0.72 -7.66 14.20
N THR A 144 -0.67 -8.45 15.27
CA THR A 144 -1.37 -9.75 15.31
C THR A 144 -2.88 -9.56 15.23
N ASN A 145 -3.51 -10.20 14.24
CA ASN A 145 -4.95 -10.15 14.07
C ASN A 145 -5.70 -10.63 15.32
N GLY A 146 -6.89 -10.06 15.53
CA GLY A 146 -7.80 -10.44 16.60
C GLY A 146 -9.24 -10.55 16.08
N VAL A 147 -10.11 -11.10 16.92
CA VAL A 147 -11.55 -11.19 16.65
C VAL A 147 -12.34 -10.47 17.73
N HIS A 148 -13.48 -9.90 17.37
CA HIS A 148 -14.33 -9.21 18.33
C HIS A 148 -15.06 -10.20 19.25
N LEU A 149 -14.62 -10.28 20.51
CA LEU A 149 -15.09 -11.29 21.48
C LEU A 149 -16.61 -11.31 21.65
N ARG A 150 -17.28 -10.14 21.69
CA ARG A 150 -18.73 -10.10 21.92
C ARG A 150 -19.55 -10.63 20.74
N THR A 151 -18.98 -10.60 19.52
CA THR A 151 -19.62 -11.19 18.33
C THR A 151 -19.32 -12.69 18.24
N TRP A 152 -18.10 -13.11 18.61
CA TRP A 152 -17.60 -14.46 18.38
C TRP A 152 -17.73 -15.42 19.57
N ILE A 153 -18.13 -14.93 20.74
CA ILE A 153 -18.37 -15.73 21.94
C ILE A 153 -19.84 -15.65 22.34
N SER A 154 -20.47 -16.82 22.56
CA SER A 154 -21.85 -16.88 23.03
C SER A 154 -22.00 -16.18 24.39
N PRO A 155 -23.20 -15.70 24.76
CA PRO A 155 -23.42 -15.10 26.07
C PRO A 155 -23.01 -16.01 27.24
N GLU A 156 -23.24 -17.33 27.12
CA GLU A 156 -22.98 -18.32 28.16
C GLU A 156 -21.49 -18.46 28.46
N MET A 157 -20.65 -18.50 27.43
CA MET A 157 -19.19 -18.56 27.57
C MET A 157 -18.56 -17.26 28.10
N ARG A 158 -19.32 -16.16 28.13
CA ARG A 158 -18.87 -14.87 28.70
C ARG A 158 -19.18 -14.73 30.20
N MET A 159 -19.98 -15.63 30.76
CA MET A 159 -20.37 -15.60 32.18
C MET A 159 -19.44 -16.42 33.09
N VAL A 160 -18.35 -16.98 32.54
CA VAL A 160 -17.34 -17.77 33.27
C VAL A 160 -16.13 -16.90 33.61
#